data_AF-A0A9X4N002-F1
#
_entry.id   AF-A0A9X4N002-F1
#
_cell.length_a   1.000
_cell.length_b   1.000
_cell.length_c   1.000
_cell.angle_alpha   90.00
_cell.angle_beta   90.00
_cell.angle_gamma   90.00
#
_symmetry.space_group_name_H-M   'P 1'
#
loop_
_entity.id
_entity.type
_entity.pdbx_description
1 polymer ?
#
loop_
_entity_poly.entity_id
_entity_poly.type
_entity_poly.pdbx_seq_one_letter_code
_entity_poly.pdbx_strand_id
1 'polypeptide(L)'
;MKKFLLLAGALFLANVNGQVFQENWDGDGPGVAEWIFIDNDGNTPAEQVSDFLTAWVIKDRGGEAPNYGGPDGDFAAASTSWYDPAGQSDDWMISPEISIPATGDISVKWDAKAQDPDYPDGYSLMVSPTAGTTIADFTETLFSIAQENGEWTTRVSSLADYAGQTIRLAWVNNSTDMFVLLVDNISVEELSGETPDCPSLISPANEATDVDASDVVSFTWEAPTTGGDVENYTFFIGTSMDDMINIGNTTETTISLTGVQNDTTYYWYVVANNLFGTSVECETFSFTTLPSAFSPYCGPVQITSTVEAITYVGFAGIDNSSAVDSEIGHENFIDQVGTVEPGETYQITLKGYTSGPYTNRFAVFIDWNQDGTFSADETYQVTEEIYNSTGLDDIQAVHDIMVPADAMLGETRMRVKKIFGTTGLLDPCAPATWGQVEDYTISVSTLGTNDLTLSKFSVYPNPTSKELNIKGTDVKNVKVYNVLGQQMKVFKSNNSVNVENLAPGTYVLQVEDMQGQVKTTKFIKK
;
A
#
# COMPACT_ATOMS: atom_id res chain seq x y z
N MET A 1 88.18 -4.01 -23.92
CA MET A 1 86.85 -4.59 -24.19
C MET A 1 86.48 -5.52 -23.06
N LYS A 2 85.40 -5.19 -22.34
CA LYS A 2 84.51 -5.99 -21.47
C LYS A 2 84.05 -5.08 -20.32
N LYS A 3 82.98 -4.34 -20.58
CA LYS A 3 82.23 -3.58 -19.57
C LYS A 3 81.36 -4.59 -18.81
N PHE A 4 81.47 -4.59 -17.49
CA PHE A 4 80.53 -5.27 -16.60
C PHE A 4 79.18 -4.53 -16.66
N LEU A 5 78.10 -5.27 -16.93
CA LEU A 5 76.73 -4.80 -16.75
C LEU A 5 76.46 -4.73 -15.23
N LEU A 6 76.10 -3.55 -14.73
CA LEU A 6 75.46 -3.38 -13.44
C LEU A 6 73.97 -3.70 -13.63
N LEU A 7 73.48 -4.77 -13.01
CA LEU A 7 72.05 -5.03 -12.86
C LEU A 7 71.59 -4.19 -11.67
N ALA A 8 70.90 -3.08 -11.93
CA ALA A 8 70.24 -2.31 -10.89
C ALA A 8 68.94 -3.04 -10.51
N GLY A 9 68.97 -3.75 -9.39
CA GLY A 9 67.74 -4.21 -8.74
C GLY A 9 66.99 -3.00 -8.21
N ALA A 10 65.77 -2.78 -8.70
CA ALA A 10 64.87 -1.79 -8.15
C ALA A 10 64.56 -2.16 -6.69
N LEU A 11 64.87 -1.23 -5.81
CA LEU A 11 64.60 -1.31 -4.38
C LEU A 11 63.09 -1.10 -4.20
N PHE A 12 62.34 -2.16 -3.91
CA PHE A 12 60.95 -2.06 -3.47
C PHE A 12 60.93 -1.35 -2.11
N LEU A 13 60.51 -0.09 -2.10
CA LEU A 13 60.03 0.58 -0.89
C LEU A 13 58.69 -0.06 -0.51
N ALA A 14 58.54 -0.38 0.78
CA ALA A 14 57.37 -1.08 1.31
C ALA A 14 56.09 -0.25 1.09
N ASN A 15 55.10 -0.85 0.42
CA ASN A 15 53.76 -0.30 0.30
C ASN A 15 53.01 -0.44 1.64
N VAL A 16 52.24 0.61 1.92
CA VAL A 16 51.25 0.68 2.99
C VAL A 16 50.11 -0.29 2.64
N ASN A 17 49.62 -1.02 3.65
CA ASN A 17 48.49 -1.96 3.69
C ASN A 17 47.58 -2.07 2.43
N GLY A 18 47.49 -3.25 1.82
CA GLY A 18 46.37 -3.65 0.95
C GLY A 18 46.37 -3.23 -0.53
N GLN A 19 47.17 -2.24 -0.93
CA GLN A 19 47.13 -1.71 -2.31
C GLN A 19 47.94 -2.58 -3.31
N VAL A 20 47.29 -2.99 -4.41
CA VAL A 20 47.81 -3.88 -5.46
C VAL A 20 48.23 -3.10 -6.72
N PHE A 21 47.45 -2.10 -7.11
CA PHE A 21 47.68 -1.26 -8.28
C PHE A 21 47.10 0.14 -8.04
N GLN A 22 47.68 1.16 -8.68
CA GLN A 22 47.06 2.49 -8.75
C GLN A 22 47.48 3.24 -10.02
N GLU A 23 46.62 4.16 -10.45
CA GLU A 23 46.85 5.16 -11.47
C GLU A 23 45.96 6.38 -11.20
N ASN A 24 46.56 7.55 -11.04
CA ASN A 24 45.88 8.84 -10.89
C ASN A 24 46.32 9.88 -11.92
N TRP A 25 47.12 9.50 -12.91
CA TRP A 25 47.61 10.37 -13.98
C TRP A 25 48.51 11.54 -13.55
N ASP A 26 48.74 11.73 -12.24
CA ASP A 26 49.54 12.79 -11.63
C ASP A 26 50.97 12.36 -11.26
N GLY A 27 51.35 11.14 -11.66
CA GLY A 27 52.67 10.56 -11.41
C GLY A 27 52.69 9.47 -10.34
N ASP A 28 51.55 9.14 -9.74
CA ASP A 28 51.37 7.97 -8.88
C ASP A 28 50.70 6.83 -9.67
N GLY A 29 51.53 6.06 -10.36
CA GLY A 29 51.08 4.96 -11.21
C GLY A 29 52.12 4.56 -12.25
N PRO A 30 51.79 3.59 -13.12
CA PRO A 30 52.63 3.22 -14.25
C PRO A 30 52.70 4.32 -15.33
N GLY A 31 51.70 5.20 -15.40
CA GLY A 31 51.60 6.30 -16.33
C GLY A 31 51.14 5.87 -17.72
N VAL A 32 50.66 6.85 -18.50
CA VAL A 32 50.00 6.68 -19.81
C VAL A 32 50.73 5.79 -20.82
N ALA A 33 52.06 5.67 -20.73
CA ALA A 33 52.87 4.88 -21.66
C ALA A 33 52.69 3.36 -21.49
N GLU A 34 52.24 2.91 -20.33
CA GLU A 34 52.00 1.49 -20.04
C GLU A 34 50.56 1.05 -20.35
N TRP A 35 49.67 2.02 -20.61
CA TRP A 35 48.28 1.80 -20.99
C TRP A 35 48.13 1.62 -22.50
N ILE A 36 47.09 0.89 -22.91
CA ILE A 36 46.76 0.68 -24.32
C ILE A 36 45.43 1.37 -24.62
N PHE A 37 45.42 2.22 -25.64
CA PHE A 37 44.23 2.90 -26.12
C PHE A 37 43.84 2.35 -27.50
N ILE A 38 42.59 1.94 -27.66
CA ILE A 38 42.07 1.39 -28.93
C ILE A 38 40.84 2.20 -29.32
N ASP A 39 40.94 2.87 -30.46
CA ASP A 39 39.82 3.45 -31.19
C ASP A 39 39.31 2.37 -32.16
N ASN A 40 38.17 1.75 -31.82
CA ASN A 40 37.60 0.67 -32.62
C ASN A 40 36.52 1.15 -33.60
N ASP A 41 35.87 2.28 -33.32
CA ASP A 41 34.81 2.82 -34.15
C ASP A 41 35.33 3.66 -35.33
N GLY A 42 36.49 4.30 -35.18
CA GLY A 42 37.10 5.19 -36.19
C GLY A 42 36.29 6.46 -36.48
N ASN A 43 35.40 6.86 -35.59
CA ASN A 43 34.58 8.05 -35.67
C ASN A 43 35.47 9.30 -35.54
N THR A 44 35.02 10.39 -36.16
CA THR A 44 35.76 11.67 -36.12
C THR A 44 35.13 12.58 -35.07
N PRO A 45 35.86 13.02 -34.03
CA PRO A 45 35.35 13.97 -33.04
C PRO A 45 34.82 15.24 -33.68
N ALA A 46 33.74 15.79 -33.12
CA ALA A 46 33.18 17.06 -33.54
C ALA A 46 34.20 18.21 -33.36
N GLU A 47 34.04 19.31 -34.11
CA GLU A 47 35.01 20.44 -34.12
C GLU A 47 35.34 20.95 -32.71
N GLN A 48 34.34 21.00 -31.84
CA GLN A 48 34.42 21.49 -30.46
C GLN A 48 35.21 20.58 -29.51
N VAL A 49 35.36 19.30 -29.84
CA VAL A 49 36.14 18.29 -29.08
C VAL A 49 37.21 17.65 -29.97
N SER A 50 37.68 18.39 -30.98
CA SER A 50 38.67 17.93 -31.97
C SER A 50 40.06 17.67 -31.39
N ASP A 51 40.28 18.03 -30.14
CA ASP A 51 41.49 17.76 -29.36
C ASP A 51 41.52 16.36 -28.72
N PHE A 52 40.46 15.57 -28.86
CA PHE A 52 40.43 14.14 -28.53
C PHE A 52 41.03 13.32 -29.69
N LEU A 53 42.36 13.32 -29.79
CA LEU A 53 43.09 12.73 -30.93
C LEU A 53 43.22 11.21 -30.91
N THR A 54 42.82 10.57 -29.81
CA THR A 54 42.86 9.13 -29.56
C THR A 54 41.62 8.73 -28.76
N ALA A 55 41.30 7.43 -28.73
CA ALA A 55 40.17 6.87 -27.98
C ALA A 55 40.00 7.44 -26.56
N TRP A 56 41.13 7.59 -25.86
CA TRP A 56 41.22 8.30 -24.59
C TRP A 56 42.44 9.23 -24.60
N VAL A 57 42.31 10.35 -23.89
CA VAL A 57 43.34 11.38 -23.74
C VAL A 57 43.47 11.80 -22.29
N ILE A 58 44.68 12.13 -21.82
CA ILE A 58 44.88 12.63 -20.46
C ILE A 58 44.70 14.15 -20.45
N LYS A 59 43.82 14.66 -19.57
CA LYS A 59 43.44 16.08 -19.46
C LYS A 59 43.70 16.60 -18.06
N ASP A 60 44.20 17.83 -17.96
CA ASP A 60 44.26 18.57 -16.70
C ASP A 60 42.83 19.01 -16.33
N ARG A 61 42.35 18.61 -15.15
CA ARG A 61 40.99 18.88 -14.68
C ARG A 61 40.78 20.34 -14.34
N GLY A 62 41.81 21.02 -13.83
CA GLY A 62 41.75 22.42 -13.40
C GLY A 62 42.23 23.44 -14.43
N GLY A 63 43.03 23.01 -15.41
CA GLY A 63 43.75 23.84 -16.38
C GLY A 63 42.93 24.76 -17.30
N GLU A 64 43.57 25.24 -18.38
CA GLU A 64 42.88 26.13 -19.35
C GLU A 64 41.64 25.44 -19.94
N ALA A 65 40.58 26.23 -20.15
CA ALA A 65 39.25 25.73 -20.51
C ALA A 65 39.26 24.73 -21.69
N PRO A 66 38.42 23.68 -21.65
CA PRO A 66 37.38 23.43 -20.64
C PRO A 66 37.91 22.85 -19.33
N ASN A 67 37.36 23.32 -18.20
CA ASN A 67 37.66 22.80 -16.87
C ASN A 67 36.74 21.60 -16.56
N TYR A 68 37.31 20.50 -16.09
CA TYR A 68 36.60 19.24 -15.85
C TYR A 68 36.29 18.98 -14.35
N GLY A 69 36.60 19.94 -13.50
CA GLY A 69 36.36 19.91 -12.05
C GLY A 69 37.52 19.26 -11.31
N GLY A 70 38.30 20.08 -10.61
CA GLY A 70 39.52 19.72 -9.86
C GLY A 70 40.46 20.94 -9.76
N PRO A 71 41.47 20.94 -8.89
CA PRO A 71 42.53 21.96 -8.89
C PRO A 71 43.45 21.83 -10.12
N ASP A 72 44.14 22.90 -10.50
CA ASP A 72 45.13 22.87 -11.58
C ASP A 72 46.23 21.83 -11.30
N GLY A 73 46.56 21.01 -12.29
CA GLY A 73 47.60 19.97 -12.20
C GLY A 73 47.12 18.64 -11.61
N ASP A 74 45.81 18.41 -11.56
CA ASP A 74 45.13 17.15 -11.24
C ASP A 74 44.58 16.58 -12.56
N PHE A 75 45.09 15.45 -13.03
CA PHE A 75 44.85 14.91 -14.37
C PHE A 75 43.86 13.74 -14.36
N ALA A 76 43.05 13.62 -15.41
CA ALA A 76 42.15 12.48 -15.63
C ALA A 76 42.23 11.95 -17.05
N ALA A 77 41.92 10.67 -17.23
CA ALA A 77 41.69 10.10 -18.56
C ALA A 77 40.28 10.49 -19.04
N ALA A 78 40.18 10.96 -20.28
CA ALA A 78 38.93 11.42 -20.87
C ALA A 78 38.69 10.81 -22.25
N SER A 79 37.44 10.49 -22.56
CA SER A 79 36.98 10.00 -23.86
C SER A 79 35.72 10.77 -24.29
N THR A 80 35.53 10.97 -25.59
CA THR A 80 34.37 11.69 -26.15
C THR A 80 33.47 10.73 -26.91
N SER A 81 32.16 10.94 -26.87
CA SER A 81 31.21 10.29 -27.80
C SER A 81 30.55 11.27 -28.76
N TRP A 82 31.01 12.54 -28.75
CA TRP A 82 30.49 13.58 -29.62
C TRP A 82 31.29 13.65 -30.93
N TYR A 83 30.69 13.10 -31.99
CA TYR A 83 31.30 12.93 -33.31
C TYR A 83 30.54 13.68 -34.41
N ASP A 84 31.23 13.99 -35.52
CA ASP A 84 30.61 14.50 -36.75
C ASP A 84 31.05 13.66 -37.98
N PRO A 85 30.13 12.87 -38.58
CA PRO A 85 28.74 12.66 -38.18
C PRO A 85 28.61 11.87 -36.86
N ALA A 86 27.47 12.00 -36.18
CA ALA A 86 27.19 11.29 -34.93
C ALA A 86 27.29 9.76 -35.10
N GLY A 87 27.87 9.10 -34.10
CA GLY A 87 28.14 7.67 -34.04
C GLY A 87 28.23 7.17 -32.60
N GLN A 88 28.21 5.85 -32.41
CA GLN A 88 28.44 5.25 -31.11
C GLN A 88 29.95 5.11 -30.87
N SER A 89 30.41 5.55 -29.70
CA SER A 89 31.78 5.33 -29.22
C SER A 89 32.03 3.84 -28.99
N ASP A 90 33.20 3.36 -29.33
CA ASP A 90 33.75 2.05 -29.01
C ASP A 90 35.25 2.24 -28.69
N ASP A 91 35.49 3.10 -27.69
CA ASP A 91 36.79 3.63 -27.32
C ASP A 91 37.31 2.99 -26.03
N TRP A 92 38.42 2.27 -26.13
CA TRP A 92 38.95 1.43 -25.04
C TRP A 92 40.20 2.02 -24.40
N MET A 93 40.23 2.05 -23.08
CA MET A 93 41.41 2.28 -22.24
C MET A 93 41.73 1.01 -21.45
N ILE A 94 42.81 0.33 -21.80
CA ILE A 94 43.22 -0.96 -21.24
C ILE A 94 44.42 -0.80 -20.31
N SER A 95 44.31 -1.35 -19.10
CA SER A 95 45.34 -1.31 -18.06
C SER A 95 46.58 -2.15 -18.42
N PRO A 96 47.73 -1.89 -17.76
CA PRO A 96 48.81 -2.86 -17.61
C PRO A 96 48.33 -4.18 -16.97
N GLU A 97 49.20 -5.19 -16.94
CA GLU A 97 48.90 -6.43 -16.21
C GLU A 97 48.77 -6.17 -14.71
N ILE A 98 47.73 -6.71 -14.09
CA ILE A 98 47.48 -6.59 -12.65
C ILE A 98 47.42 -8.01 -12.08
N SER A 99 48.35 -8.33 -11.17
CA SER A 99 48.35 -9.61 -10.45
C SER A 99 47.47 -9.51 -9.21
N ILE A 100 46.33 -10.19 -9.23
CA ILE A 100 45.38 -10.20 -8.12
C ILE A 100 45.85 -11.17 -7.04
N PRO A 101 45.97 -10.73 -5.77
CA PRO A 101 46.28 -11.60 -4.65
C PRO A 101 45.37 -12.84 -4.59
N ALA A 102 45.92 -13.97 -4.14
CA ALA A 102 45.17 -15.23 -4.00
C ALA A 102 44.21 -15.25 -2.78
N THR A 103 44.31 -14.25 -1.91
CA THR A 103 43.54 -14.09 -0.68
C THR A 103 43.27 -12.61 -0.43
N GLY A 104 42.17 -12.30 0.24
CA GLY A 104 41.73 -10.93 0.51
C GLY A 104 40.57 -10.52 -0.39
N ASP A 105 39.79 -9.54 0.06
CA ASP A 105 38.65 -9.00 -0.68
C ASP A 105 39.14 -7.89 -1.62
N ILE A 106 39.76 -8.32 -2.71
CA ILE A 106 40.37 -7.42 -3.69
C ILE A 106 39.30 -6.84 -4.61
N SER A 107 39.29 -5.52 -4.76
CA SER A 107 38.38 -4.81 -5.65
C SER A 107 39.13 -3.74 -6.46
N VAL A 108 38.58 -3.40 -7.62
CA VAL A 108 38.95 -2.19 -8.35
C VAL A 108 38.02 -1.06 -7.94
N LYS A 109 38.62 0.11 -7.70
CA LYS A 109 37.95 1.37 -7.37
C LYS A 109 38.44 2.44 -8.34
N TRP A 110 37.55 3.32 -8.77
CA TRP A 110 37.88 4.44 -9.65
C TRP A 110 36.86 5.56 -9.49
N ASP A 111 37.25 6.79 -9.75
CA ASP A 111 36.33 7.92 -9.85
C ASP A 111 35.93 8.12 -11.32
N ALA A 112 34.66 8.39 -11.57
CA ALA A 112 34.16 8.68 -12.90
C ALA A 112 33.18 9.86 -12.89
N LYS A 113 33.07 10.53 -14.03
CA LYS A 113 32.18 11.68 -14.22
C LYS A 113 31.79 11.83 -15.69
N ALA A 114 30.52 12.14 -15.96
CA ALA A 114 30.10 12.73 -17.22
C ALA A 114 30.25 14.26 -17.13
N GLN A 115 30.96 14.87 -18.09
CA GLN A 115 31.27 16.29 -18.00
C GLN A 115 30.05 17.21 -18.13
N ASP A 116 29.10 16.83 -18.97
CA ASP A 116 27.85 17.56 -19.17
C ASP A 116 26.67 16.71 -18.68
N PRO A 117 25.99 17.09 -17.57
CA PRO A 117 24.85 16.34 -17.05
C PRO A 117 23.66 16.25 -18.01
N ASP A 118 23.53 17.18 -18.97
CA ASP A 118 22.47 17.16 -19.98
C ASP A 118 22.82 16.21 -21.14
N TYR A 119 24.09 15.86 -21.29
CA TYR A 119 24.63 14.93 -22.30
C TYR A 119 25.58 13.90 -21.65
N PRO A 120 25.08 13.01 -20.77
CA PRO A 120 25.94 12.19 -19.94
C PRO A 120 26.43 10.92 -20.67
N ASP A 121 27.75 10.82 -20.86
CA ASP A 121 28.38 9.57 -21.32
C ASP A 121 28.24 8.45 -20.28
N GLY A 122 27.90 7.26 -20.76
CA GLY A 122 28.05 5.97 -20.08
C GLY A 122 29.30 5.21 -20.51
N TYR A 123 29.55 4.08 -19.85
CA TYR A 123 30.68 3.18 -20.15
C TYR A 123 30.50 1.79 -19.56
N SER A 124 31.41 0.89 -19.94
CA SER A 124 31.59 -0.41 -19.29
C SER A 124 33.01 -0.57 -18.75
N LEU A 125 33.14 -1.27 -17.62
CA LEU A 125 34.39 -1.83 -17.13
C LEU A 125 34.43 -3.33 -17.49
N MET A 126 35.42 -3.72 -18.30
CA MET A 126 35.58 -5.08 -18.79
C MET A 126 36.89 -5.72 -18.27
N VAL A 127 36.93 -7.05 -18.23
CA VAL A 127 38.09 -7.81 -17.75
C VAL A 127 38.60 -8.75 -18.83
N SER A 128 39.92 -8.80 -18.98
CA SER A 128 40.62 -9.88 -19.66
C SER A 128 41.22 -10.86 -18.64
N PRO A 129 40.63 -12.05 -18.42
CA PRO A 129 41.14 -13.02 -17.44
C PRO A 129 42.48 -13.63 -17.83
N THR A 130 42.83 -13.57 -19.12
CA THR A 130 44.10 -14.08 -19.68
C THR A 130 45.19 -13.01 -19.75
N ALA A 131 44.89 -11.78 -19.29
CA ALA A 131 45.71 -10.59 -19.46
C ALA A 131 46.04 -10.26 -20.94
N GLY A 132 45.19 -10.69 -21.86
CA GLY A 132 45.29 -10.36 -23.28
C GLY A 132 45.01 -8.87 -23.55
N THR A 133 45.52 -8.37 -24.66
CA THR A 133 45.51 -6.93 -24.99
C THR A 133 44.59 -6.58 -26.16
N THR A 134 43.90 -7.56 -26.75
CA THR A 134 42.97 -7.32 -27.85
C THR A 134 41.54 -7.26 -27.32
N ILE A 135 40.64 -6.54 -28.00
CA ILE A 135 39.22 -6.43 -27.60
C ILE A 135 38.59 -7.81 -27.37
N ALA A 136 38.94 -8.81 -28.18
CA ALA A 136 38.42 -10.18 -28.05
C ALA A 136 38.85 -10.90 -26.76
N ASP A 137 39.91 -10.43 -26.09
CA ASP A 137 40.37 -10.99 -24.83
C ASP A 137 39.57 -10.49 -23.62
N PHE A 138 38.75 -9.44 -23.78
CA PHE A 138 37.89 -8.87 -22.74
C PHE A 138 36.51 -9.51 -22.82
N THR A 139 36.30 -10.59 -22.07
CA THR A 139 35.11 -11.44 -22.20
C THR A 139 34.06 -11.22 -21.11
N GLU A 140 34.42 -10.56 -20.01
CA GLU A 140 33.55 -10.36 -18.86
C GLU A 140 33.33 -8.86 -18.59
N THR A 141 32.13 -8.48 -18.16
CA THR A 141 31.78 -7.11 -17.76
C THR A 141 31.59 -7.06 -16.25
N LEU A 142 32.36 -6.20 -15.57
CA LEU A 142 32.24 -5.99 -14.12
C LEU A 142 31.25 -4.90 -13.76
N PHE A 143 31.17 -3.87 -14.58
CA PHE A 143 30.32 -2.72 -14.37
C PHE A 143 29.88 -2.16 -15.70
N SER A 144 28.66 -1.64 -15.76
CA SER A 144 28.17 -0.89 -16.91
C SER A 144 27.12 0.11 -16.45
N ILE A 145 27.19 1.32 -16.98
CA ILE A 145 26.21 2.38 -16.74
C ILE A 145 25.95 3.11 -18.04
N ALA A 146 24.68 3.39 -18.34
CA ALA A 146 24.28 4.05 -19.58
C ALA A 146 24.50 5.58 -19.56
N GLN A 147 24.49 6.18 -18.37
CA GLN A 147 24.66 7.61 -18.13
C GLN A 147 25.38 7.80 -16.80
N GLU A 148 26.65 8.21 -16.83
CA GLU A 148 27.41 8.52 -15.63
C GLU A 148 26.93 9.85 -15.01
N ASN A 149 27.20 10.03 -13.72
CA ASN A 149 26.81 11.21 -12.97
C ASN A 149 27.59 12.46 -13.40
N GLY A 150 26.94 13.62 -13.32
CA GLY A 150 27.56 14.93 -13.54
C GLY A 150 28.57 15.37 -12.47
N GLU A 151 28.59 14.69 -11.33
CA GLU A 151 29.54 14.88 -10.24
C GLU A 151 30.50 13.69 -10.17
N TRP A 152 31.75 13.94 -9.77
CA TRP A 152 32.73 12.88 -9.54
C TRP A 152 32.18 11.84 -8.57
N THR A 153 32.06 10.61 -9.06
CA THR A 153 31.47 9.49 -8.33
C THR A 153 32.47 8.36 -8.26
N THR A 154 32.80 7.93 -7.05
CA THR A 154 33.58 6.72 -6.83
C THR A 154 32.75 5.49 -7.17
N ARG A 155 33.33 4.61 -7.97
CA ARG A 155 32.81 3.31 -8.36
C ARG A 155 33.70 2.21 -7.81
N VAL A 156 33.12 1.05 -7.56
CA VAL A 156 33.84 -0.13 -7.09
C VAL A 156 33.30 -1.38 -7.80
N SER A 157 34.17 -2.34 -8.08
CA SER A 157 33.80 -3.69 -8.52
C SER A 157 34.71 -4.73 -7.90
N SER A 158 34.12 -5.82 -7.41
CA SER A 158 34.86 -6.94 -6.83
C SER A 158 35.68 -7.68 -7.89
N LEU A 159 36.87 -8.11 -7.51
CA LEU A 159 37.76 -8.95 -8.32
C LEU A 159 37.95 -10.34 -7.71
N ALA A 160 37.07 -10.76 -6.79
CA ALA A 160 37.18 -12.03 -6.08
C ALA A 160 37.28 -13.26 -7.03
N ASP A 161 36.56 -13.23 -8.15
CA ASP A 161 36.59 -14.32 -9.15
C ASP A 161 37.96 -14.48 -9.84
N TYR A 162 38.81 -13.46 -9.76
CA TYR A 162 40.16 -13.44 -10.34
C TYR A 162 41.26 -13.64 -9.30
N ALA A 163 40.92 -14.05 -8.08
CA ALA A 163 41.91 -14.29 -7.03
C ALA A 163 43.05 -15.22 -7.50
N GLY A 164 44.28 -14.74 -7.36
CA GLY A 164 45.50 -15.47 -7.77
C GLY A 164 45.78 -15.46 -9.27
N GLN A 165 44.99 -14.75 -10.07
CA GLN A 165 45.18 -14.60 -11.52
C GLN A 165 45.88 -13.27 -11.84
N THR A 166 46.47 -13.20 -13.03
CA THR A 166 46.92 -11.93 -13.62
C THR A 166 45.91 -11.54 -14.70
N ILE A 167 45.35 -10.35 -14.59
CA ILE A 167 44.29 -9.85 -15.46
C ILE A 167 44.67 -8.50 -16.09
N ARG A 168 43.81 -8.02 -17.00
CA ARG A 168 43.75 -6.60 -17.40
C ARG A 168 42.32 -6.09 -17.27
N LEU A 169 42.19 -4.81 -17.00
CA LEU A 169 40.92 -4.10 -16.93
C LEU A 169 40.81 -3.13 -18.12
N ALA A 170 39.60 -2.92 -18.62
CA ALA A 170 39.35 -1.94 -19.68
C ALA A 170 38.13 -1.07 -19.37
N TRP A 171 38.31 0.24 -19.46
CA TRP A 171 37.19 1.19 -19.48
C TRP A 171 36.84 1.48 -20.94
N VAL A 172 35.57 1.27 -21.28
CA VAL A 172 35.07 1.35 -22.65
C VAL A 172 33.97 2.39 -22.72
N ASN A 173 34.24 3.54 -23.32
CA ASN A 173 33.18 4.48 -23.66
C ASN A 173 32.33 3.85 -24.77
N ASN A 174 31.03 3.73 -24.52
CA ASN A 174 30.08 3.08 -25.42
C ASN A 174 28.85 3.96 -25.71
N SER A 175 28.97 5.26 -25.44
CA SER A 175 27.91 6.25 -25.58
C SER A 175 27.65 6.63 -27.03
N THR A 176 26.45 7.13 -27.33
CA THR A 176 26.11 7.65 -28.66
C THR A 176 25.65 9.09 -28.53
N ASP A 177 26.38 10.01 -29.15
CA ASP A 177 26.00 11.43 -29.25
C ASP A 177 25.77 12.11 -27.88
N MET A 178 26.67 11.85 -26.92
CA MET A 178 26.72 12.53 -25.62
C MET A 178 27.82 13.62 -25.65
N PHE A 179 28.73 13.66 -24.67
CA PHE A 179 29.78 14.67 -24.62
C PHE A 179 31.15 14.08 -24.27
N VAL A 180 31.54 14.13 -22.99
CA VAL A 180 32.85 13.65 -22.51
C VAL A 180 32.69 12.87 -21.22
N LEU A 181 33.27 11.67 -21.20
CA LEU A 181 33.48 10.83 -20.02
C LEU A 181 34.86 11.09 -19.42
N LEU A 182 34.96 11.12 -18.09
CA LEU A 182 36.21 11.13 -17.35
C LEU A 182 36.33 9.95 -16.40
N VAL A 183 37.56 9.42 -16.28
CA VAL A 183 37.95 8.36 -15.34
C VAL A 183 39.27 8.73 -14.67
N ASP A 184 39.32 8.60 -13.36
CA ASP A 184 40.45 9.01 -12.52
C ASP A 184 40.57 8.14 -11.26
N ASN A 185 41.65 8.32 -10.48
CA ASN A 185 41.91 7.67 -9.19
C ASN A 185 41.66 6.15 -9.22
N ILE A 186 42.17 5.48 -10.26
CA ILE A 186 42.04 4.03 -10.42
C ILE A 186 42.94 3.36 -9.39
N SER A 187 42.39 2.46 -8.59
CA SER A 187 43.15 1.63 -7.67
C SER A 187 42.61 0.22 -7.63
N VAL A 188 43.50 -0.77 -7.53
CA VAL A 188 43.15 -2.12 -7.11
C VAL A 188 43.71 -2.30 -5.72
N GLU A 189 42.84 -2.59 -4.77
CA GLU A 189 43.20 -2.69 -3.36
C GLU A 189 42.32 -3.72 -2.64
N GLU A 190 42.84 -4.24 -1.53
CA GLU A 190 42.05 -4.97 -0.56
C GLU A 190 41.13 -3.97 0.16
N LEU A 191 39.83 -4.08 -0.06
CA LEU A 191 38.87 -3.28 0.68
C LEU A 191 38.65 -3.90 2.05
N SER A 192 38.69 -3.06 3.08
CA SER A 192 38.33 -3.45 4.43
C SER A 192 37.11 -2.66 4.88
N GLY A 193 36.07 -3.36 5.31
CA GLY A 193 34.87 -2.78 5.90
C GLY A 193 34.00 -3.86 6.53
N GLU A 194 32.89 -3.44 7.08
CA GLU A 194 31.87 -4.33 7.64
C GLU A 194 30.51 -3.95 7.04
N THR A 195 29.58 -4.90 7.02
CA THR A 195 28.18 -4.61 6.67
C THR A 195 27.61 -3.63 7.69
N PRO A 196 26.59 -2.83 7.33
CA PRO A 196 25.91 -2.00 8.31
C PRO A 196 25.19 -2.88 9.34
N ASP A 197 25.01 -2.38 10.55
CA ASP A 197 24.07 -3.00 11.49
C ASP A 197 22.62 -2.74 11.08
N CYS A 198 21.68 -3.43 11.72
CA CYS A 198 20.26 -3.28 11.42
C CYS A 198 19.71 -1.90 11.81
N PRO A 199 18.86 -1.28 10.97
CA PRO A 199 18.12 -0.08 11.33
C PRO A 199 17.22 -0.32 12.55
N SER A 200 16.96 0.73 13.34
CA SER A 200 16.02 0.68 14.46
C SER A 200 14.62 1.11 14.02
N LEU A 201 13.66 0.18 14.00
CA LEU A 201 12.29 0.46 13.54
C LEU A 201 11.51 1.33 14.55
N ILE A 202 10.73 2.30 14.05
CA ILE A 202 9.99 3.27 14.90
C ILE A 202 8.47 3.15 14.70
N SER A 203 8.00 3.28 13.45
CA SER A 203 6.58 3.38 13.12
C SER A 203 6.26 2.59 11.86
N PRO A 204 5.11 1.89 11.78
CA PRO A 204 4.19 1.59 12.89
C PRO A 204 4.90 0.82 14.02
N ALA A 205 4.59 1.16 15.28
CA ALA A 205 5.24 0.53 16.43
C ALA A 205 4.95 -0.98 16.47
N ASN A 206 5.88 -1.76 17.03
CA ASN A 206 5.70 -3.21 17.11
C ASN A 206 4.43 -3.58 17.89
N GLU A 207 3.65 -4.50 17.34
CA GLU A 207 2.36 -4.99 17.84
C GLU A 207 1.30 -3.88 17.99
N ALA A 208 1.45 -2.75 17.30
CA ALA A 208 0.44 -1.69 17.31
C ALA A 208 -0.90 -2.20 16.74
N THR A 209 -2.01 -1.83 17.36
CA THR A 209 -3.37 -2.10 16.85
C THR A 209 -4.02 -0.81 16.38
N ASP A 210 -5.11 -0.93 15.63
CA ASP A 210 -5.94 0.19 15.18
C ASP A 210 -5.16 1.23 14.35
N VAL A 211 -4.17 0.79 13.58
CA VAL A 211 -3.42 1.65 12.66
C VAL A 211 -4.33 2.06 11.51
N ASP A 212 -4.48 3.37 11.31
CA ASP A 212 -5.30 3.91 10.23
C ASP A 212 -4.59 3.71 8.88
N ALA A 213 -5.22 2.91 8.02
CA ALA A 213 -4.76 2.59 6.67
C ALA A 213 -5.69 3.16 5.58
N SER A 214 -6.57 4.11 5.92
CA SER A 214 -7.58 4.66 5.00
C SER A 214 -7.02 5.46 3.82
N ASP A 215 -5.80 6.00 3.94
CA ASP A 215 -5.11 6.75 2.89
C ASP A 215 -3.68 6.23 2.70
N VAL A 216 -2.82 6.56 3.68
CA VAL A 216 -1.40 6.22 3.64
C VAL A 216 -0.89 5.77 5.00
N VAL A 217 -0.10 4.69 5.02
CA VAL A 217 0.64 4.25 6.20
C VAL A 217 2.10 4.68 6.03
N SER A 218 2.60 5.46 6.99
CA SER A 218 3.99 5.90 7.02
C SER A 218 4.84 4.99 7.89
N PHE A 219 5.94 4.55 7.32
CA PHE A 219 6.96 3.73 7.95
C PHE A 219 8.22 4.56 8.19
N THR A 220 8.79 4.45 9.39
CA THR A 220 10.00 5.19 9.77
C THR A 220 10.93 4.33 10.60
N TRP A 221 12.23 4.54 10.41
CA TRP A 221 13.31 3.91 11.18
C TRP A 221 14.44 4.91 11.46
N GLU A 222 15.34 4.56 12.36
CA GLU A 222 16.62 5.28 12.54
C GLU A 222 17.75 4.50 11.85
N ALA A 223 18.69 5.25 11.28
CA ALA A 223 19.92 4.68 10.74
C ALA A 223 20.73 3.96 11.84
N PRO A 224 21.40 2.84 11.53
CA PRO A 224 22.35 2.23 12.46
C PRO A 224 23.48 3.21 12.80
N THR A 225 23.98 3.14 14.03
CA THR A 225 25.11 3.98 14.52
C THR A 225 26.41 3.20 14.67
N THR A 226 26.37 1.91 14.32
CA THR A 226 27.46 0.94 14.39
C THR A 226 27.44 0.07 13.13
N GLY A 227 28.52 -0.66 12.88
CA GLY A 227 28.73 -1.33 11.59
C GLY A 227 29.29 -0.38 10.53
N GLY A 228 29.23 -0.80 9.26
CA GLY A 228 29.67 0.00 8.13
C GLY A 228 28.71 1.12 7.77
N ASP A 229 29.21 2.12 7.05
CA ASP A 229 28.41 3.24 6.56
C ASP A 229 27.27 2.74 5.66
N VAL A 230 26.08 3.32 5.79
CA VAL A 230 24.89 2.94 5.01
C VAL A 230 24.86 3.71 3.69
N GLU A 231 24.65 3.01 2.58
CA GLU A 231 24.40 3.61 1.27
C GLU A 231 22.89 3.72 0.95
N ASN A 232 22.11 2.70 1.32
CA ASN A 232 20.65 2.68 1.15
C ASN A 232 20.00 1.63 2.06
N TYR A 233 18.66 1.62 2.09
CA TYR A 233 17.83 0.66 2.81
C TYR A 233 16.95 -0.13 1.85
N THR A 234 16.70 -1.41 2.12
CA THR A 234 15.66 -2.19 1.44
C THR A 234 14.50 -2.44 2.40
N PHE A 235 13.28 -2.11 1.98
CA PHE A 235 12.07 -2.24 2.79
C PHE A 235 11.25 -3.48 2.41
N PHE A 236 10.79 -4.22 3.42
CA PHE A 236 9.97 -5.42 3.25
C PHE A 236 8.67 -5.34 4.05
N ILE A 237 7.55 -5.79 3.47
CA ILE A 237 6.26 -5.91 4.14
C ILE A 237 5.49 -7.14 3.63
N GLY A 238 4.71 -7.79 4.50
CA GLY A 238 3.87 -8.93 4.14
C GLY A 238 2.77 -9.16 5.17
N THR A 239 1.78 -9.98 4.82
CA THR A 239 0.73 -10.43 5.78
C THR A 239 1.11 -11.74 6.48
N SER A 240 2.26 -12.32 6.11
CA SER A 240 2.89 -13.47 6.73
C SER A 240 4.41 -13.29 6.72
N MET A 241 5.09 -13.72 7.77
CA MET A 241 6.56 -13.71 7.82
C MET A 241 7.21 -14.65 6.79
N ASP A 242 6.47 -15.67 6.32
CA ASP A 242 6.95 -16.61 5.30
C ASP A 242 6.85 -16.05 3.86
N ASP A 243 6.13 -14.93 3.66
CA ASP A 243 5.84 -14.35 2.35
C ASP A 243 5.98 -12.81 2.38
N MET A 244 7.22 -12.36 2.62
CA MET A 244 7.57 -10.95 2.68
C MET A 244 7.84 -10.38 1.29
N ILE A 245 7.20 -9.26 0.95
CA ILE A 245 7.36 -8.56 -0.32
C ILE A 245 8.45 -7.52 -0.19
N ASN A 246 9.42 -7.53 -1.11
CA ASN A 246 10.40 -6.45 -1.26
C ASN A 246 9.77 -5.27 -2.01
N ILE A 247 9.69 -4.10 -1.36
CA ILE A 247 9.12 -2.89 -1.96
C ILE A 247 10.17 -2.10 -2.76
N GLY A 248 11.45 -2.28 -2.47
CA GLY A 248 12.57 -1.63 -3.15
C GLY A 248 13.52 -0.92 -2.21
N ASN A 249 14.45 -0.17 -2.80
CA ASN A 249 15.50 0.55 -2.08
C ASN A 249 15.17 2.04 -1.92
N THR A 250 15.64 2.65 -0.83
CA THR A 250 15.56 4.09 -0.56
C THR A 250 16.80 4.58 0.20
N THR A 251 17.20 5.84 -0.01
CA THR A 251 18.25 6.50 0.80
C THR A 251 17.67 7.21 2.03
N GLU A 252 16.35 7.42 2.05
CA GLU A 252 15.64 8.03 3.17
C GLU A 252 15.36 7.02 4.27
N THR A 253 15.14 7.49 5.51
CA THR A 253 14.74 6.63 6.64
C THR A 253 13.22 6.52 6.81
N THR A 254 12.49 6.71 5.70
CA THR A 254 11.03 6.64 5.66
C THR A 254 10.52 6.11 4.33
N ILE A 255 9.38 5.42 4.38
CA ILE A 255 8.57 5.07 3.20
C ILE A 255 7.08 5.22 3.54
N SER A 256 6.27 5.52 2.53
CA SER A 256 4.81 5.65 2.68
C SER A 256 4.11 4.73 1.69
N LEU A 257 3.17 3.92 2.19
CA LEU A 257 2.42 2.97 1.38
C LEU A 257 0.93 3.32 1.37
N THR A 258 0.34 3.32 0.18
CA THR A 258 -1.11 3.39 -0.03
C THR A 258 -1.68 1.99 -0.26
N GLY A 259 -2.99 1.80 -0.05
CA GLY A 259 -3.66 0.52 -0.35
C GLY A 259 -3.39 -0.60 0.65
N VAL A 260 -2.87 -0.26 1.84
CA VAL A 260 -2.82 -1.17 2.99
C VAL A 260 -4.26 -1.47 3.42
N GLN A 261 -4.60 -2.75 3.57
CA GLN A 261 -5.99 -3.16 3.81
C GLN A 261 -6.32 -3.07 5.31
N ASN A 262 -7.53 -2.62 5.62
CA ASN A 262 -8.08 -2.69 6.97
C ASN A 262 -8.27 -4.16 7.41
N ASP A 263 -8.51 -4.36 8.72
CA ASP A 263 -8.66 -5.67 9.37
C ASP A 263 -7.54 -6.68 9.07
N THR A 264 -6.33 -6.18 8.83
CA THR A 264 -5.19 -6.99 8.40
C THR A 264 -4.01 -6.79 9.33
N THR A 265 -3.35 -7.90 9.69
CA THR A 265 -2.06 -7.85 10.38
C THR A 265 -0.93 -7.92 9.36
N TYR A 266 -0.03 -6.94 9.43
CA TYR A 266 1.15 -6.84 8.60
C TYR A 266 2.42 -7.05 9.42
N TYR A 267 3.42 -7.63 8.78
CA TYR A 267 4.78 -7.79 9.26
C TYR A 267 5.69 -6.97 8.36
N TRP A 268 6.67 -6.27 8.92
CA TRP A 268 7.59 -5.45 8.15
C TRP A 268 8.96 -5.39 8.81
N TYR A 269 9.99 -5.23 7.98
CA TYR A 269 11.36 -4.99 8.43
C TYR A 269 12.13 -4.21 7.37
N VAL A 270 13.29 -3.70 7.78
CA VAL A 270 14.20 -2.94 6.94
C VAL A 270 15.61 -3.48 7.13
N VAL A 271 16.35 -3.59 6.04
CA VAL A 271 17.79 -3.89 6.05
C VAL A 271 18.56 -2.70 5.50
N ALA A 272 19.76 -2.46 6.03
CA ALA A 272 20.69 -1.46 5.53
C ALA A 272 21.73 -2.13 4.61
N ASN A 273 22.07 -1.46 3.52
CA ASN A 273 23.01 -1.95 2.51
C ASN A 273 24.18 -0.99 2.35
N ASN A 274 25.35 -1.56 2.09
CA ASN A 274 26.51 -0.85 1.59
C ASN A 274 27.31 -1.74 0.64
N LEU A 275 28.45 -1.25 0.19
CA LEU A 275 29.39 -1.97 -0.66
C LEU A 275 29.84 -3.34 -0.10
N PHE A 276 29.89 -3.50 1.21
CA PHE A 276 30.32 -4.74 1.89
C PHE A 276 29.18 -5.74 2.12
N GLY A 277 27.93 -5.34 1.84
CA GLY A 277 26.76 -6.21 1.87
C GLY A 277 25.59 -5.61 2.63
N THR A 278 24.72 -6.50 3.08
CA THR A 278 23.43 -6.17 3.71
C THR A 278 23.45 -6.58 5.17
N SER A 279 22.88 -5.76 6.05
CA SER A 279 22.65 -6.09 7.45
C SER A 279 21.84 -7.38 7.58
N VAL A 280 22.24 -8.27 8.49
CA VAL A 280 21.59 -9.58 8.70
C VAL A 280 20.89 -9.65 10.05
N GLU A 281 19.91 -10.56 10.18
CA GLU A 281 19.18 -10.83 11.44
C GLU A 281 18.41 -9.62 12.02
N CYS A 282 17.89 -8.75 11.15
CA CYS A 282 17.13 -7.58 11.58
C CYS A 282 15.77 -7.94 12.19
N GLU A 283 15.33 -7.11 13.14
CA GLU A 283 14.04 -7.28 13.81
C GLU A 283 12.87 -7.07 12.84
N THR A 284 11.83 -7.89 13.01
CA THR A 284 10.56 -7.75 12.29
C THR A 284 9.53 -7.17 13.23
N PHE A 285 8.93 -6.05 12.85
CA PHE A 285 7.78 -5.47 13.57
C PHE A 285 6.48 -6.00 12.95
N SER A 286 5.43 -6.08 13.78
CA SER A 286 4.06 -6.30 13.31
C SER A 286 3.14 -5.16 13.69
N PHE A 287 2.05 -4.97 12.95
CA PHE A 287 0.94 -4.10 13.33
C PHE A 287 -0.38 -4.60 12.74
N THR A 288 -1.49 -4.25 13.38
CA THR A 288 -2.85 -4.53 12.92
C THR A 288 -3.56 -3.22 12.61
N THR A 289 -4.12 -3.13 11.42
CA THR A 289 -4.91 -1.96 10.98
C THR A 289 -6.26 -1.87 11.68
N LEU A 290 -6.94 -0.73 11.53
CA LEU A 290 -8.33 -0.57 11.97
C LEU A 290 -9.24 -1.70 11.46
N PRO A 291 -10.28 -2.09 12.22
CA PRO A 291 -11.30 -3.02 11.73
C PRO A 291 -11.94 -2.53 10.43
N SER A 292 -12.36 -3.47 9.57
CA SER A 292 -13.09 -3.16 8.36
C SER A 292 -14.45 -2.54 8.70
N ALA A 293 -14.83 -1.46 8.01
CA ALA A 293 -16.17 -0.87 8.13
C ALA A 293 -17.29 -1.83 7.68
N PHE A 294 -16.93 -2.92 7.00
CA PHE A 294 -17.83 -3.98 6.55
C PHE A 294 -17.87 -5.18 7.51
N SER A 295 -16.99 -5.23 8.51
CA SER A 295 -16.94 -6.30 9.50
C SER A 295 -18.30 -6.45 10.23
N PRO A 296 -18.77 -7.68 10.52
CA PRO A 296 -18.13 -8.98 10.28
C PRO A 296 -18.23 -9.51 8.85
N TYR A 297 -18.95 -8.81 7.98
CA TYR A 297 -19.17 -9.22 6.59
C TYR A 297 -17.93 -8.95 5.73
N CYS A 298 -17.80 -9.71 4.65
CA CYS A 298 -16.76 -9.44 3.67
C CYS A 298 -16.93 -8.02 3.07
N GLY A 299 -15.82 -7.32 2.88
CA GLY A 299 -15.81 -6.02 2.23
C GLY A 299 -14.53 -5.23 2.50
N PRO A 300 -14.21 -4.24 1.65
CA PRO A 300 -14.98 -3.82 0.47
C PRO A 300 -14.92 -4.86 -0.67
N VAL A 301 -16.03 -4.98 -1.41
CA VAL A 301 -16.13 -5.89 -2.55
C VAL A 301 -15.49 -5.19 -3.73
N GLN A 302 -14.54 -5.85 -4.38
CA GLN A 302 -13.73 -5.20 -5.42
C GLN A 302 -14.50 -5.09 -6.74
N ILE A 303 -14.61 -3.86 -7.25
CA ILE A 303 -15.05 -3.55 -8.61
C ILE A 303 -13.80 -3.18 -9.41
N THR A 304 -13.43 -4.00 -10.39
CA THR A 304 -12.10 -3.92 -11.03
C THR A 304 -12.06 -3.07 -12.30
N SER A 305 -13.19 -2.49 -12.71
CA SER A 305 -13.31 -1.57 -13.84
C SER A 305 -14.37 -0.51 -13.51
N THR A 306 -15.18 -0.06 -14.48
CA THR A 306 -16.15 1.03 -14.28
C THR A 306 -17.16 0.71 -13.17
N VAL A 307 -17.28 1.61 -12.19
CA VAL A 307 -18.37 1.59 -11.22
C VAL A 307 -19.65 1.99 -11.93
N GLU A 308 -20.63 1.09 -11.90
CA GLU A 308 -21.96 1.33 -12.44
C GLU A 308 -22.88 1.57 -11.24
N ALA A 309 -23.06 2.83 -10.85
CA ALA A 309 -23.70 3.17 -9.58
C ALA A 309 -25.14 2.64 -9.45
N ILE A 310 -25.47 2.05 -8.30
CA ILE A 310 -26.83 1.94 -7.79
C ILE A 310 -27.25 3.37 -7.43
N THR A 311 -28.39 3.81 -7.94
CA THR A 311 -28.85 5.20 -7.78
C THR A 311 -30.04 5.32 -6.86
N TYR A 312 -30.69 4.21 -6.55
CA TYR A 312 -31.81 4.18 -5.64
C TYR A 312 -31.99 2.80 -5.01
N VAL A 313 -32.18 2.79 -3.69
CA VAL A 313 -32.66 1.63 -2.92
C VAL A 313 -33.85 2.05 -2.08
N GLY A 314 -35.01 1.49 -2.41
CA GLY A 314 -36.24 1.63 -1.63
C GLY A 314 -36.64 0.30 -1.01
N PHE A 315 -36.60 0.17 0.31
CA PHE A 315 -36.98 -1.07 1.01
C PHE A 315 -37.43 -0.82 2.45
N ALA A 316 -38.66 -1.19 2.78
CA ALA A 316 -39.16 -1.20 4.16
C ALA A 316 -38.92 0.11 4.96
N GLY A 317 -38.99 1.27 4.30
CA GLY A 317 -38.74 2.59 4.90
C GLY A 317 -37.38 3.21 4.54
N ILE A 318 -36.43 2.41 4.03
CA ILE A 318 -35.24 2.93 3.34
C ILE A 318 -35.71 3.63 2.06
N ASP A 319 -35.22 4.84 1.85
CA ASP A 319 -35.46 5.71 0.70
C ASP A 319 -34.15 6.42 0.37
N ASN A 320 -33.16 5.65 -0.09
CA ASN A 320 -31.81 6.14 -0.34
C ASN A 320 -31.59 6.45 -1.82
N SER A 321 -31.14 7.67 -2.13
CA SER A 321 -30.77 8.09 -3.49
C SER A 321 -29.28 8.43 -3.52
N SER A 322 -28.53 7.73 -4.37
CA SER A 322 -27.07 7.84 -4.49
C SER A 322 -26.66 8.59 -5.78
N ALA A 323 -25.43 9.07 -5.84
CA ALA A 323 -24.89 9.77 -7.01
C ALA A 323 -24.74 8.82 -8.20
N VAL A 324 -25.16 9.26 -9.39
CA VAL A 324 -25.08 8.46 -10.63
C VAL A 324 -23.63 8.24 -11.11
N ASP A 325 -22.73 9.10 -10.68
CA ASP A 325 -21.31 9.18 -11.02
C ASP A 325 -20.39 8.76 -9.86
N SER A 326 -20.90 7.99 -8.89
CA SER A 326 -20.08 7.41 -7.82
C SER A 326 -18.95 6.56 -8.38
N GLU A 327 -17.73 6.80 -7.88
CA GLU A 327 -16.54 6.00 -8.19
C GLU A 327 -16.25 4.94 -7.10
N ILE A 328 -17.10 4.84 -6.08
CA ILE A 328 -16.94 3.92 -4.96
C ILE A 328 -17.63 2.60 -5.28
N GLY A 329 -16.85 1.53 -5.48
CA GLY A 329 -17.38 0.22 -5.86
C GLY A 329 -18.21 -0.48 -4.77
N HIS A 330 -17.99 -0.17 -3.50
CA HIS A 330 -18.77 -0.69 -2.37
C HIS A 330 -19.01 0.44 -1.35
N GLU A 331 -20.24 0.97 -1.33
CA GLU A 331 -20.66 2.03 -0.42
C GLU A 331 -21.34 1.49 0.85
N ASN A 332 -21.19 2.20 1.95
CA ASN A 332 -21.72 1.80 3.25
C ASN A 332 -22.75 2.82 3.74
N PHE A 333 -24.02 2.43 3.75
CA PHE A 333 -25.17 3.25 4.14
C PHE A 333 -25.90 2.69 5.37
N ILE A 334 -25.17 2.08 6.30
CA ILE A 334 -25.74 1.45 7.51
C ILE A 334 -26.54 2.38 8.42
N ASP A 335 -26.36 3.68 8.30
CA ASP A 335 -27.17 4.66 9.01
C ASP A 335 -28.61 4.76 8.44
N GLN A 336 -28.85 4.22 7.24
CA GLN A 336 -30.18 4.08 6.64
C GLN A 336 -30.82 2.77 7.11
N VAL A 337 -31.95 2.89 7.82
CA VAL A 337 -32.59 1.77 8.51
C VAL A 337 -33.97 1.47 7.93
N GLY A 338 -34.15 0.23 7.45
CA GLY A 338 -35.45 -0.33 7.10
C GLY A 338 -36.07 -1.07 8.28
N THR A 339 -37.39 -1.07 8.43
CA THR A 339 -38.08 -1.81 9.50
C THR A 339 -39.01 -2.86 8.92
N VAL A 340 -38.81 -4.12 9.31
CA VAL A 340 -39.58 -5.27 8.82
C VAL A 340 -40.14 -6.12 9.94
N GLU A 341 -41.19 -6.89 9.63
CA GLU A 341 -41.82 -7.85 10.52
C GLU A 341 -41.58 -9.30 10.06
N PRO A 342 -41.28 -10.24 10.99
CA PRO A 342 -41.16 -11.65 10.64
C PRO A 342 -42.43 -12.21 9.98
N GLY A 343 -42.25 -12.92 8.86
CA GLY A 343 -43.34 -13.57 8.12
C GLY A 343 -44.08 -12.67 7.12
N GLU A 344 -43.81 -11.37 7.12
CA GLU A 344 -44.39 -10.42 6.16
C GLU A 344 -43.52 -10.32 4.88
N THR A 345 -44.14 -9.83 3.80
CA THR A 345 -43.46 -9.61 2.51
C THR A 345 -43.35 -8.12 2.22
N TYR A 346 -42.15 -7.67 1.85
CA TYR A 346 -41.85 -6.29 1.50
C TYR A 346 -41.31 -6.22 0.08
N GLN A 347 -41.74 -5.22 -0.70
CA GLN A 347 -41.19 -4.98 -2.02
C GLN A 347 -39.94 -4.10 -1.93
N ILE A 348 -38.85 -4.55 -2.54
CA ILE A 348 -37.66 -3.73 -2.80
C ILE A 348 -37.77 -3.10 -4.19
N THR A 349 -37.35 -1.84 -4.31
CA THR A 349 -37.24 -1.09 -5.57
C THR A 349 -35.82 -0.63 -5.76
N LEU A 350 -35.23 -0.94 -6.91
CA LEU A 350 -33.82 -0.70 -7.23
C LEU A 350 -33.68 0.06 -8.54
N LYS A 351 -32.83 1.10 -8.57
CA LYS A 351 -32.40 1.78 -9.80
C LYS A 351 -30.88 1.81 -9.90
N GLY A 352 -30.36 2.00 -11.11
CA GLY A 352 -28.93 2.17 -11.29
C GLY A 352 -28.53 2.58 -12.71
N TYR A 353 -27.35 3.19 -12.82
CA TYR A 353 -26.72 3.51 -14.10
C TYR A 353 -26.14 2.26 -14.75
N THR A 354 -26.28 2.08 -16.07
CA THR A 354 -25.77 0.89 -16.78
C THR A 354 -24.63 1.18 -17.76
N SER A 355 -24.05 2.39 -17.72
CA SER A 355 -22.93 2.79 -18.60
C SER A 355 -23.14 2.54 -20.10
N GLY A 356 -24.39 2.65 -20.58
CA GLY A 356 -24.77 2.39 -21.97
C GLY A 356 -25.75 1.22 -22.11
N PRO A 357 -25.88 0.63 -23.32
CA PRO A 357 -26.90 -0.37 -23.63
C PRO A 357 -26.52 -1.76 -23.11
N TYR A 358 -26.32 -1.86 -21.80
CA TYR A 358 -25.91 -3.06 -21.10
C TYR A 358 -26.98 -3.49 -20.09
N THR A 359 -27.13 -4.79 -19.94
CA THR A 359 -28.08 -5.39 -18.99
C THR A 359 -27.41 -5.60 -17.64
N ASN A 360 -27.93 -4.91 -16.63
CA ASN A 360 -27.51 -5.02 -15.24
C ASN A 360 -28.53 -5.82 -14.42
N ARG A 361 -28.04 -6.54 -13.41
CA ARG A 361 -28.83 -7.40 -12.53
C ARG A 361 -28.53 -7.10 -11.08
N PHE A 362 -29.49 -7.41 -10.21
CA PHE A 362 -29.36 -7.20 -8.78
C PHE A 362 -29.46 -8.52 -8.00
N ALA A 363 -28.74 -8.58 -6.89
CA ALA A 363 -28.94 -9.54 -5.82
C ALA A 363 -29.01 -8.79 -4.49
N VAL A 364 -29.85 -9.27 -3.58
CA VAL A 364 -30.04 -8.72 -2.24
C VAL A 364 -29.69 -9.82 -1.25
N PHE A 365 -28.93 -9.48 -0.22
CA PHE A 365 -28.53 -10.40 0.85
C PHE A 365 -28.98 -9.80 2.18
N ILE A 366 -29.61 -10.58 3.05
CA ILE A 366 -30.05 -10.10 4.37
C ILE A 366 -29.76 -11.18 5.41
N ASP A 367 -28.89 -10.89 6.38
CA ASP A 367 -28.47 -11.80 7.44
C ASP A 367 -29.60 -11.96 8.49
N TRP A 368 -30.61 -12.77 8.18
CA TRP A 368 -31.79 -12.92 9.04
C TRP A 368 -31.48 -13.62 10.36
N ASN A 369 -30.44 -14.43 10.40
CA ASN A 369 -30.05 -15.19 11.58
C ASN A 369 -29.03 -14.45 12.49
N GLN A 370 -28.49 -13.32 12.02
CA GLN A 370 -27.51 -12.46 12.69
C GLN A 370 -26.19 -13.19 13.03
N ASP A 371 -25.74 -14.10 12.18
CA ASP A 371 -24.49 -14.86 12.39
C ASP A 371 -23.24 -14.20 11.79
N GLY A 372 -23.39 -13.05 11.14
CA GLY A 372 -22.29 -12.30 10.53
C GLY A 372 -21.88 -12.83 9.16
N THR A 373 -22.65 -13.72 8.57
CA THR A 373 -22.47 -14.23 7.20
C THR A 373 -23.74 -14.09 6.39
N PHE A 374 -23.62 -14.14 5.07
CA PHE A 374 -24.77 -14.15 4.16
C PHE A 374 -24.90 -15.55 3.57
N SER A 375 -25.83 -16.33 4.11
CA SER A 375 -26.08 -17.71 3.70
C SER A 375 -26.93 -17.80 2.41
N ALA A 376 -27.01 -18.99 1.83
CA ALA A 376 -27.74 -19.20 0.57
C ALA A 376 -29.25 -18.93 0.69
N ASP A 377 -29.84 -19.17 1.87
CA ASP A 377 -31.23 -18.87 2.23
C ASP A 377 -31.49 -17.39 2.53
N GLU A 378 -30.42 -16.61 2.65
CA GLU A 378 -30.43 -15.16 2.87
C GLU A 378 -30.16 -14.38 1.57
N THR A 379 -30.03 -15.10 0.46
CA THR A 379 -29.69 -14.56 -0.86
C THR A 379 -30.93 -14.52 -1.76
N TYR A 380 -31.25 -13.33 -2.26
CA TYR A 380 -32.39 -13.07 -3.13
C TYR A 380 -31.91 -12.57 -4.49
N GLN A 381 -32.10 -13.39 -5.53
CA GLN A 381 -31.87 -12.95 -6.90
C GLN A 381 -33.06 -12.13 -7.40
N VAL A 382 -32.82 -10.86 -7.73
CA VAL A 382 -33.85 -10.03 -8.35
C VAL A 382 -34.04 -10.49 -9.80
N THR A 383 -35.26 -10.91 -10.12
CA THR A 383 -35.60 -11.46 -11.44
C THR A 383 -35.77 -10.40 -12.51
N GLU A 384 -36.10 -9.17 -12.12
CA GLU A 384 -36.15 -8.03 -13.04
C GLU A 384 -34.75 -7.50 -13.32
N GLU A 385 -34.52 -7.12 -14.58
CA GLU A 385 -33.24 -6.60 -15.05
C GLU A 385 -33.43 -5.15 -15.49
N ILE A 386 -32.37 -4.34 -15.40
CA ILE A 386 -32.36 -3.00 -15.99
C ILE A 386 -31.47 -2.99 -17.24
N TYR A 387 -31.84 -2.19 -18.24
CA TYR A 387 -31.14 -2.12 -19.51
C TYR A 387 -31.10 -0.68 -20.02
N ASN A 388 -29.92 -0.21 -20.41
CA ASN A 388 -29.72 1.14 -20.95
C ASN A 388 -30.29 2.25 -20.05
N SER A 389 -30.14 2.09 -18.73
CA SER A 389 -30.61 3.07 -17.76
C SER A 389 -29.53 4.11 -17.48
N THR A 390 -29.99 5.36 -17.44
CA THR A 390 -29.22 6.53 -17.00
C THR A 390 -29.14 6.61 -15.47
N GLY A 391 -29.80 5.72 -14.72
CA GLY A 391 -29.90 5.75 -13.26
C GLY A 391 -30.83 6.83 -12.71
N LEU A 392 -31.17 7.85 -13.50
CA LEU A 392 -32.09 8.94 -13.14
C LEU A 392 -33.45 8.85 -13.86
N ASP A 393 -33.58 7.89 -14.77
CA ASP A 393 -34.83 7.60 -15.46
C ASP A 393 -35.78 6.74 -14.61
N ASP A 394 -36.92 6.42 -15.19
CA ASP A 394 -37.95 5.60 -14.55
C ASP A 394 -37.68 4.08 -14.69
N ILE A 395 -36.52 3.68 -15.23
CA ILE A 395 -36.14 2.26 -15.32
C ILE A 395 -35.73 1.79 -13.92
N GLN A 396 -36.39 0.74 -13.47
CA GLN A 396 -36.18 0.15 -12.15
C GLN A 396 -36.39 -1.36 -12.22
N ALA A 397 -35.81 -2.07 -11.25
CA ALA A 397 -36.12 -3.46 -10.96
C ALA A 397 -36.85 -3.52 -9.61
N VAL A 398 -37.96 -4.27 -9.56
CA VAL A 398 -38.67 -4.56 -8.30
C VAL A 398 -38.62 -6.04 -7.97
N HIS A 399 -38.63 -6.35 -6.67
CA HIS A 399 -38.68 -7.72 -6.18
C HIS A 399 -39.40 -7.79 -4.84
N ASP A 400 -40.14 -8.87 -4.60
CA ASP A 400 -40.77 -9.10 -3.31
C ASP A 400 -39.85 -9.98 -2.45
N ILE A 401 -39.50 -9.50 -1.26
CA ILE A 401 -38.67 -10.21 -0.28
C ILE A 401 -39.58 -10.63 0.87
N MET A 402 -39.67 -11.94 1.11
CA MET A 402 -40.36 -12.51 2.26
C MET A 402 -39.40 -12.60 3.44
N VAL A 403 -39.74 -11.96 4.55
CA VAL A 403 -38.98 -12.05 5.80
C VAL A 403 -39.25 -13.42 6.42
N PRO A 404 -38.23 -14.22 6.75
CA PRO A 404 -38.42 -15.50 7.42
C PRO A 404 -39.22 -15.33 8.73
N ALA A 405 -40.15 -16.25 9.00
CA ALA A 405 -40.98 -16.18 10.20
C ALA A 405 -40.17 -16.38 11.50
N ASP A 406 -38.98 -16.96 11.38
CA ASP A 406 -38.00 -17.21 12.43
C ASP A 406 -36.81 -16.22 12.38
N ALA A 407 -36.89 -15.16 11.58
CA ALA A 407 -35.88 -14.10 11.56
C ALA A 407 -35.63 -13.55 12.98
N MET A 408 -34.36 -13.40 13.34
CA MET A 408 -33.97 -12.94 14.66
C MET A 408 -34.33 -11.47 14.83
N LEU A 409 -34.98 -11.14 15.96
CA LEU A 409 -35.32 -9.75 16.28
C LEU A 409 -34.05 -8.94 16.54
N GLY A 410 -34.04 -7.67 16.14
CA GLY A 410 -32.90 -6.78 16.26
C GLY A 410 -32.45 -6.21 14.92
N GLU A 411 -31.29 -5.56 14.92
CA GLU A 411 -30.69 -5.01 13.70
C GLU A 411 -29.83 -6.07 13.01
N THR A 412 -29.90 -6.09 11.68
CA THR A 412 -29.05 -6.91 10.83
C THR A 412 -28.65 -6.16 9.56
N ARG A 413 -27.68 -6.69 8.81
CA ARG A 413 -27.19 -6.11 7.55
C ARG A 413 -28.03 -6.57 6.37
N MET A 414 -28.37 -5.64 5.50
CA MET A 414 -28.75 -5.90 4.11
C MET A 414 -27.64 -5.43 3.18
N ARG A 415 -27.30 -6.23 2.17
CA ARG A 415 -26.41 -5.88 1.07
C ARG A 415 -27.16 -5.92 -0.25
N VAL A 416 -27.01 -4.88 -1.06
CA VAL A 416 -27.50 -4.83 -2.44
C VAL A 416 -26.31 -4.85 -3.37
N LYS A 417 -26.24 -5.86 -4.25
CA LYS A 417 -25.18 -5.99 -5.26
C LYS A 417 -25.79 -5.84 -6.64
N LYS A 418 -25.24 -4.93 -7.45
CA LYS A 418 -25.58 -4.76 -8.85
C LYS A 418 -24.36 -5.01 -9.73
N ILE A 419 -24.48 -5.86 -10.75
CA ILE A 419 -23.39 -6.10 -11.70
C ILE A 419 -23.88 -6.18 -13.15
N PHE A 420 -22.95 -5.94 -14.08
CA PHE A 420 -23.09 -6.36 -15.46
C PHE A 420 -22.83 -7.87 -15.60
N GLY A 421 -23.75 -8.59 -16.24
CA GLY A 421 -23.65 -10.06 -16.38
C GLY A 421 -24.16 -10.83 -15.17
N THR A 422 -23.64 -12.03 -14.94
CA THR A 422 -24.11 -12.96 -13.88
C THR A 422 -23.01 -13.60 -13.04
N THR A 423 -21.75 -13.55 -13.48
CA THR A 423 -20.62 -14.16 -12.77
C THR A 423 -20.40 -13.47 -11.43
N GLY A 424 -20.51 -14.22 -10.33
CA GLY A 424 -20.35 -13.70 -8.97
C GLY A 424 -21.54 -12.89 -8.46
N LEU A 425 -22.67 -12.82 -9.19
CA LEU A 425 -23.85 -12.04 -8.75
C LEU A 425 -24.42 -12.54 -7.41
N LEU A 426 -24.51 -13.86 -7.23
CA LEU A 426 -25.09 -14.49 -6.04
C LEU A 426 -24.06 -14.79 -4.94
N ASP A 427 -22.83 -14.35 -5.12
CA ASP A 427 -21.81 -14.39 -4.07
C ASP A 427 -21.66 -12.97 -3.51
N PRO A 428 -21.99 -12.73 -2.22
CA PRO A 428 -21.97 -11.40 -1.61
C PRO A 428 -20.56 -10.82 -1.47
N CYS A 429 -19.52 -11.65 -1.64
CA CYS A 429 -18.12 -11.32 -1.45
C CYS A 429 -17.31 -11.33 -2.75
N ALA A 430 -17.78 -12.06 -3.78
CA ALA A 430 -17.06 -12.17 -5.03
C ALA A 430 -16.82 -10.81 -5.70
N PRO A 431 -15.62 -10.54 -6.23
CA PRO A 431 -15.37 -9.34 -7.01
C PRO A 431 -16.21 -9.34 -8.29
N ALA A 432 -16.40 -8.15 -8.86
CA ALA A 432 -17.04 -7.97 -10.16
C ALA A 432 -16.22 -7.02 -11.03
N THR A 433 -16.35 -7.14 -12.35
CA THR A 433 -15.63 -6.24 -13.27
C THR A 433 -16.35 -4.91 -13.40
N TRP A 434 -17.68 -4.91 -13.52
CA TRP A 434 -18.51 -3.70 -13.60
C TRP A 434 -19.73 -3.87 -12.69
N GLY A 435 -20.07 -2.83 -11.95
CA GLY A 435 -21.15 -2.88 -10.97
C GLY A 435 -20.92 -1.96 -9.78
N GLN A 436 -21.69 -2.20 -8.72
CA GLN A 436 -21.53 -1.57 -7.41
C GLN A 436 -22.20 -2.43 -6.32
N VAL A 437 -21.77 -2.26 -5.08
CA VAL A 437 -22.37 -2.86 -3.88
C VAL A 437 -22.74 -1.75 -2.89
N GLU A 438 -23.86 -1.89 -2.21
CA GLU A 438 -24.29 -0.98 -1.14
C GLU A 438 -24.78 -1.76 0.08
N ASP A 439 -24.41 -1.32 1.29
CA ASP A 439 -24.80 -1.95 2.55
C ASP A 439 -25.76 -1.05 3.37
N TYR A 440 -26.77 -1.65 4.01
CA TYR A 440 -27.86 -0.98 4.74
C TYR A 440 -28.21 -1.74 6.04
N THR A 441 -28.92 -1.08 6.96
CA THR A 441 -29.40 -1.75 8.20
C THR A 441 -30.88 -2.10 8.11
N ILE A 442 -31.25 -3.31 8.54
CA ILE A 442 -32.63 -3.78 8.68
C ILE A 442 -32.93 -4.05 10.14
N SER A 443 -33.92 -3.37 10.68
CA SER A 443 -34.47 -3.59 12.02
C SER A 443 -35.64 -4.56 11.93
N VAL A 444 -35.42 -5.79 12.37
CA VAL A 444 -36.45 -6.83 12.51
C VAL A 444 -37.14 -6.63 13.84
N SER A 445 -38.41 -6.25 13.79
CA SER A 445 -39.21 -6.03 14.99
C SER A 445 -40.62 -6.57 14.79
N THR A 446 -41.31 -6.82 15.89
CA THR A 446 -42.76 -7.04 15.84
C THR A 446 -43.42 -5.71 16.17
N LEU A 447 -44.21 -5.11 15.28
CA LEU A 447 -45.11 -4.05 15.74
C LEU A 447 -46.09 -4.74 16.69
N GLY A 448 -46.09 -4.26 17.93
CA GLY A 448 -46.88 -4.88 18.99
C GLY A 448 -48.35 -4.95 18.61
N THR A 449 -48.84 -6.14 18.28
CA THR A 449 -50.26 -6.47 18.33
C THR A 449 -50.73 -6.64 19.78
N ASN A 450 -50.30 -5.75 20.68
CA ASN A 450 -50.82 -5.71 22.05
C ASN A 450 -52.21 -5.06 22.13
N ASP A 451 -52.78 -4.57 21.02
CA ASP A 451 -54.06 -3.84 21.06
C ASP A 451 -55.29 -4.65 20.60
N LEU A 452 -55.13 -5.93 20.18
CA LEU A 452 -56.25 -6.72 19.64
C LEU A 452 -56.65 -7.97 20.45
N THR A 453 -56.01 -8.27 21.59
CA THR A 453 -56.44 -9.35 22.51
C THR A 453 -56.31 -9.01 24.00
N LEU A 454 -56.39 -7.73 24.38
CA LEU A 454 -56.53 -7.38 25.80
C LEU A 454 -57.93 -7.75 26.30
N SER A 455 -58.01 -8.63 27.30
CA SER A 455 -59.20 -8.89 28.11
C SER A 455 -59.84 -7.55 28.50
N LYS A 456 -60.99 -7.22 27.92
CA LYS A 456 -61.66 -5.93 28.11
C LYS A 456 -62.01 -5.76 29.59
N PHE A 457 -61.19 -5.04 30.35
CA PHE A 457 -61.61 -4.53 31.64
C PHE A 457 -62.24 -3.14 31.49
N SER A 458 -63.17 -2.83 32.39
CA SER A 458 -63.84 -1.54 32.52
C SER A 458 -63.64 -1.02 33.93
N VAL A 459 -63.68 0.31 34.09
CA VAL A 459 -63.56 0.96 35.39
C VAL A 459 -64.82 1.73 35.73
N TYR A 460 -65.34 1.57 36.95
CA TYR A 460 -66.55 2.26 37.39
C TYR A 460 -66.61 2.52 38.91
N PRO A 461 -67.33 3.57 39.35
CA PRO A 461 -67.89 4.63 38.51
C PRO A 461 -66.79 5.51 37.91
N ASN A 462 -66.98 5.98 36.69
CA ASN A 462 -66.13 6.99 36.07
C ASN A 462 -67.04 8.06 35.46
N PRO A 463 -67.13 9.28 36.03
CA PRO A 463 -66.26 9.83 37.10
C PRO A 463 -66.51 9.24 38.51
N THR A 464 -65.51 9.31 39.40
CA THR A 464 -65.60 8.88 40.81
C THR A 464 -65.13 9.97 41.79
N SER A 465 -65.56 9.90 43.06
CA SER A 465 -65.09 10.77 44.15
C SER A 465 -64.24 10.06 45.20
N LYS A 466 -64.33 8.73 45.34
CA LYS A 466 -63.68 7.97 46.42
C LYS A 466 -63.01 6.68 45.96
N GLU A 467 -63.70 5.87 45.18
CA GLU A 467 -63.22 4.54 44.79
C GLU A 467 -63.51 4.24 43.32
N LEU A 468 -62.61 3.51 42.67
CA LEU A 468 -62.73 3.05 41.30
C LEU A 468 -62.61 1.52 41.27
N ASN A 469 -63.66 0.82 40.81
CA ASN A 469 -63.68 -0.63 40.69
C ASN A 469 -63.24 -1.05 39.28
N ILE A 470 -62.48 -2.13 39.19
CA ILE A 470 -62.00 -2.75 37.95
C ILE A 470 -62.81 -4.04 37.71
N LYS A 471 -63.46 -4.16 36.56
CA LYS A 471 -64.26 -5.36 36.18
C LYS A 471 -63.85 -5.89 34.84
N GLY A 472 -63.76 -7.21 34.72
CA GLY A 472 -63.45 -7.92 33.47
C GLY A 472 -62.07 -8.59 33.45
N THR A 473 -61.28 -8.45 34.53
CA THR A 473 -60.01 -9.17 34.72
C THR A 473 -59.69 -9.31 36.21
N ASP A 474 -58.89 -10.32 36.57
CA ASP A 474 -58.30 -10.46 37.91
C ASP A 474 -57.02 -9.63 37.98
N VAL A 475 -56.98 -8.70 38.93
CA VAL A 475 -55.93 -7.68 38.94
C VAL A 475 -54.77 -8.14 39.80
N LYS A 476 -53.56 -8.17 39.24
CA LYS A 476 -52.30 -8.35 39.96
C LYS A 476 -51.82 -7.04 40.54
N ASN A 477 -51.64 -5.99 39.72
CA ASN A 477 -51.14 -4.69 40.16
C ASN A 477 -51.94 -3.52 39.56
N VAL A 478 -51.93 -2.38 40.25
CA VAL A 478 -52.54 -1.13 39.76
C VAL A 478 -51.62 0.04 40.04
N LYS A 479 -51.41 0.90 39.05
CA LYS A 479 -50.72 2.18 39.19
C LYS A 479 -51.64 3.30 38.68
N VAL A 480 -51.64 4.44 39.37
CA VAL A 480 -52.35 5.64 38.93
C VAL A 480 -51.33 6.71 38.62
N TYR A 481 -51.50 7.40 37.50
CA TYR A 481 -50.66 8.50 37.05
C TYR A 481 -51.48 9.76 36.87
N ASN A 482 -50.91 10.92 37.19
CA ASN A 482 -51.45 12.19 36.72
C ASN A 482 -51.18 12.37 35.21
N VAL A 483 -51.74 13.42 34.60
CA VAL A 483 -51.55 13.71 33.16
C VAL A 483 -50.11 14.02 32.77
N LEU A 484 -49.23 14.31 33.74
CA LEU A 484 -47.80 14.54 33.53
C LEU A 484 -46.97 13.25 33.66
N GLY A 485 -47.61 12.08 33.84
CA GLY A 485 -46.94 10.79 33.98
C GLY A 485 -46.35 10.51 35.36
N GLN A 486 -46.60 11.36 36.37
CA GLN A 486 -46.14 11.12 37.73
C GLN A 486 -47.04 10.09 38.44
N GLN A 487 -46.44 9.07 39.03
CA GLN A 487 -47.16 8.04 39.77
C GLN A 487 -47.72 8.59 41.08
N MET A 488 -49.02 8.37 41.31
CA MET A 488 -49.74 8.80 42.49
C MET A 488 -49.76 7.70 43.55
N LYS A 489 -49.69 8.08 44.83
CA LYS A 489 -49.78 7.15 45.96
C LYS A 489 -51.25 6.78 46.20
N VAL A 490 -51.63 5.61 45.68
CA VAL A 490 -53.01 5.13 45.67
C VAL A 490 -53.04 3.70 46.25
N PHE A 491 -54.08 3.39 47.01
CA PHE A 491 -54.22 2.08 47.67
C PHE A 491 -55.19 1.18 46.89
N LYS A 492 -54.78 -0.06 46.62
CA LYS A 492 -55.60 -1.09 46.00
C LYS A 492 -56.12 -2.06 47.06
N SER A 493 -57.38 -2.45 46.96
CA SER A 493 -57.98 -3.54 47.75
C SER A 493 -59.07 -4.23 46.92
N ASN A 494 -59.03 -5.57 46.79
CA ASN A 494 -60.07 -6.40 46.15
C ASN A 494 -60.64 -5.83 44.82
N ASN A 495 -59.79 -5.68 43.80
CA ASN A 495 -60.10 -5.08 42.48
C ASN A 495 -60.71 -3.65 42.52
N SER A 496 -60.64 -2.96 43.67
CA SER A 496 -60.99 -1.56 43.85
C SER A 496 -59.76 -0.73 44.20
N VAL A 497 -59.81 0.55 43.85
CA VAL A 497 -58.72 1.51 43.94
C VAL A 497 -59.25 2.76 44.68
N ASN A 498 -58.73 3.05 45.86
CA ASN A 498 -59.13 4.24 46.64
C ASN A 498 -58.40 5.48 46.13
N VAL A 499 -59.16 6.39 45.55
CA VAL A 499 -58.72 7.65 44.93
C VAL A 499 -59.20 8.89 45.70
N GLU A 500 -59.70 8.75 46.93
CA GLU A 500 -60.29 9.84 47.72
C GLU A 500 -59.29 10.99 47.96
N ASN A 501 -58.01 10.66 48.10
CA ASN A 501 -56.93 11.62 48.37
C ASN A 501 -56.34 12.29 47.10
N LEU A 502 -56.88 11.98 45.91
CA LEU A 502 -56.49 12.65 44.68
C LEU A 502 -57.26 13.96 44.51
N ALA A 503 -56.58 15.02 44.05
CA ALA A 503 -57.24 16.26 43.68
C ALA A 503 -58.18 16.01 42.47
N PRO A 504 -59.28 16.78 42.31
CA PRO A 504 -60.15 16.70 41.14
C PRO A 504 -59.36 16.86 39.83
N GLY A 505 -59.60 15.98 38.85
CA GLY A 505 -58.84 15.98 37.60
C GLY A 505 -58.91 14.65 36.85
N THR A 506 -58.23 14.62 35.70
CA THR A 506 -58.11 13.41 34.86
C THR A 506 -56.85 12.64 35.24
N TYR A 507 -56.96 11.33 35.35
CA TYR A 507 -55.86 10.43 35.70
C TYR A 507 -55.83 9.24 34.75
N VAL A 508 -54.65 8.64 34.62
CA VAL A 508 -54.44 7.38 33.90
C VAL A 508 -54.30 6.25 34.91
N LEU A 509 -55.15 5.25 34.81
CA LEU A 509 -55.07 4.00 35.56
C LEU A 509 -54.36 2.95 34.69
N GLN A 510 -53.24 2.41 35.17
CA GLN A 510 -52.57 1.25 34.60
C GLN A 510 -52.91 0.03 35.45
N VAL A 511 -53.37 -1.05 34.81
CA VAL A 511 -53.77 -2.30 35.45
C VAL A 511 -52.92 -3.41 34.85
N GLU A 512 -52.28 -4.20 35.72
CA GLU A 512 -51.58 -5.44 35.38
C GLU A 512 -52.44 -6.62 35.86
N ASP A 513 -52.74 -7.58 34.99
CA ASP A 513 -53.50 -8.78 35.35
C ASP A 513 -52.61 -9.92 35.88
N MET A 514 -53.22 -11.02 36.31
CA MET A 514 -52.51 -12.20 36.83
C MET A 514 -51.59 -12.89 35.81
N GLN A 515 -51.75 -12.60 34.51
CA GLN A 515 -50.93 -13.13 33.41
C GLN A 515 -49.76 -12.19 33.08
N GLY A 516 -49.65 -11.04 33.78
CA GLY A 516 -48.62 -10.04 33.56
C GLY A 516 -48.95 -9.05 32.44
N GLN A 517 -50.16 -9.10 31.89
CA GLN A 517 -50.58 -8.18 30.82
C GLN A 517 -50.94 -6.82 31.42
N VAL A 518 -50.44 -5.75 30.79
CA VAL A 518 -50.63 -4.38 31.26
C VAL A 518 -51.51 -3.60 30.29
N LYS A 519 -52.56 -2.95 30.81
CA LYS A 519 -53.40 -2.04 30.03
C LYS A 519 -53.72 -0.77 30.81
N THR A 520 -53.87 0.34 30.09
CA THR A 520 -54.20 1.65 30.65
C THR A 520 -55.62 2.10 30.29
N THR A 521 -56.25 2.86 31.18
CA THR A 521 -57.53 3.53 30.93
C THR A 521 -57.57 4.87 31.65
N LYS A 522 -58.40 5.81 31.18
CA LYS A 522 -58.54 7.14 31.80
C LYS A 522 -59.74 7.17 32.73
N PHE A 523 -59.61 7.85 33.87
CA PHE A 523 -60.74 8.15 34.74
C PHE A 523 -60.72 9.60 35.24
N ILE A 524 -61.89 10.09 35.62
CA ILE A 524 -62.10 11.45 36.13
C ILE A 524 -62.38 11.38 37.63
N LYS A 525 -61.56 12.06 38.42
CA LYS A 525 -61.79 12.33 39.85
C LYS A 525 -62.61 13.62 39.98
N LYS A 526 -63.77 13.52 40.64
CA LYS A 526 -64.60 14.69 41.02
C LYS A 526 -64.08 15.36 42.28
#